data_AF-A0A9E2IK41-F1
#
_entry.id   AF-A0A9E2IK41-F1
#
_cell.length_a   1.000
_cell.length_b   1.000
_cell.length_c   1.000
_cell.angle_alpha   90.00
_cell.angle_beta   90.00
_cell.angle_gamma   90.00
#
_symmetry.space_group_name_H-M   'P 1'
#
loop_
_entity.id
_entity.type
_entity.pdbx_description
1 polymer ?
#
loop_
_entity_poly.entity_id
_entity_poly.type
_entity_poly.pdbx_seq_one_letter_code
_entity_poly.pdbx_strand_id
1 'polypeptide(L)' 'LKIPHPEMHRRAFVLVPLAEIAPEARHPELNKSIEELLLESPDESEVRRWIDPGYL' A
#
# COMPACT_ATOMS: atom_id res chain seq x y z
N LEU A 1 -2.64 -17.41 10.42
CA LEU A 1 -1.69 -16.29 10.32
C LEU A 1 -0.83 -16.51 9.08
N LYS A 2 -0.78 -15.54 8.16
CA LYS A 2 0.09 -15.60 6.97
C LYS A 2 0.78 -14.24 6.80
N ILE A 3 2.10 -14.26 6.69
CA ILE A 3 2.95 -13.07 6.57
C ILE A 3 3.92 -13.32 5.40
N PRO A 4 3.96 -12.44 4.39
CA PRO A 4 3.06 -11.30 4.16
C PRO A 4 1.60 -11.73 3.91
N HIS A 5 0.64 -10.81 4.04
CA HIS A 5 -0.77 -11.12 3.72
C HIS A 5 -0.90 -11.35 2.20
N PRO A 6 -1.55 -12.44 1.74
CA PRO A 6 -1.56 -12.83 0.32
C PRO A 6 -1.95 -11.71 -0.64
N GLU A 7 -3.01 -10.98 -0.32
CA GLU A 7 -3.59 -9.96 -1.21
C GLU A 7 -3.09 -8.52 -0.90
N MET A 8 -2.08 -8.34 -0.04
CA MET A 8 -1.65 -6.97 0.33
C MET A 8 -1.16 -6.16 -0.87
N HIS A 9 -0.51 -6.85 -1.82
CA HIS A 9 0.09 -6.27 -3.01
C HIS A 9 -0.94 -5.89 -4.09
N ARG A 10 -2.24 -6.04 -3.81
CA ARG A 10 -3.34 -5.74 -4.75
C ARG A 10 -4.34 -4.74 -4.18
N ARG A 11 -3.99 -4.04 -3.10
CA ARG A 11 -4.92 -3.18 -2.36
C ARG A 11 -4.33 -1.79 -2.19
N ALA A 12 -4.97 -0.78 -2.80
CA ALA A 12 -4.49 0.60 -2.78
C ALA A 12 -4.39 1.14 -1.35
N PHE A 13 -5.37 0.85 -0.49
CA PHE A 13 -5.36 1.30 0.91
C PHE A 13 -4.22 0.71 1.75
N VAL A 14 -3.54 -0.32 1.27
CA VAL A 14 -2.31 -0.86 1.87
C VAL A 14 -1.08 -0.24 1.22
N LEU A 15 -1.03 -0.23 -0.11
CA LEU A 15 0.15 0.17 -0.87
C LEU A 15 0.40 1.67 -0.84
N VAL A 16 -0.62 2.51 -0.93
CA VAL A 16 -0.48 3.98 -0.91
C VAL A 16 0.18 4.45 0.39
N PRO A 17 -0.37 4.20 1.59
CA PRO A 17 0.28 4.66 2.82
C PRO A 17 1.64 3.99 3.07
N LEU A 18 1.84 2.75 2.61
CA LEU A 18 3.13 2.07 2.74
C LEU A 18 4.21 2.69 1.83
N ALA A 19 3.83 3.10 0.62
CA ALA A 19 4.72 3.83 -0.30
C ALA A 19 5.10 5.21 0.24
N GLU A 20 4.22 5.87 0.99
CA GLU A 20 4.53 7.16 1.66
C GLU A 20 5.63 7.02 2.72
N ILE A 21 5.67 5.92 3.47
CA ILE A 21 6.61 5.73 4.60
C ILE A 21 7.83 4.86 4.28
N ALA A 22 7.73 3.97 3.30
CA ALA A 22 8.75 2.97 2.98
C ALA A 22 8.69 2.51 1.50
N PRO A 23 8.89 3.41 0.53
CA PRO A 23 8.72 3.10 -0.90
C PRO A 23 9.68 1.99 -1.38
N GLU A 24 10.91 1.98 -0.86
CA GLU A 24 11.97 1.03 -1.23
C GLU A 24 11.86 -0.34 -0.52
N ALA A 25 10.90 -0.52 0.40
CA ALA A 25 10.73 -1.79 1.09
C ALA A 25 10.39 -2.90 0.08
N ARG A 26 11.10 -4.03 0.13
CA ARG A 26 10.90 -5.13 -0.82
C ARG A 26 9.92 -6.17 -0.28
N HIS A 27 8.92 -6.53 -1.08
CA HIS A 27 8.03 -7.65 -0.77
C HIS A 27 8.83 -8.96 -0.83
N PRO A 28 8.86 -9.78 0.23
CA PRO A 28 9.81 -10.89 0.37
C PRO A 28 9.62 -12.01 -0.65
N GLU A 29 8.40 -12.21 -1.16
CA GLU A 29 8.09 -13.26 -2.13
C GLU A 29 8.09 -12.77 -3.58
N LEU A 30 7.79 -11.48 -3.81
CA LEU A 30 7.65 -10.91 -5.16
C LEU A 30 8.94 -10.20 -5.61
N ASN A 31 9.83 -9.90 -4.65
CA ASN A 31 11.07 -9.16 -4.84
C ASN A 31 10.90 -7.78 -5.51
N LYS A 32 9.72 -7.17 -5.38
CA LYS A 32 9.39 -5.84 -5.86
C LYS A 32 9.35 -4.83 -4.72
N SER A 33 9.72 -3.59 -4.99
CA SER A 33 9.53 -2.48 -4.05
C SER A 33 8.04 -2.19 -3.85
N ILE A 34 7.66 -1.50 -2.77
CA ILE A 34 6.28 -1.08 -2.57
C ILE A 34 5.84 -0.09 -3.65
N GLU A 35 6.75 0.76 -4.13
CA GLU A 35 6.48 1.66 -5.26
C GLU A 35 6.15 0.88 -6.55
N GLU A 36 6.95 -0.15 -6.90
CA GLU A 36 6.68 -1.01 -8.05
C GLU A 36 5.32 -1.73 -7.91
N LEU A 37 5.01 -2.24 -6.72
CA LEU A 37 3.72 -2.89 -6.46
C LEU A 37 2.54 -1.92 -6.54
N LEU A 38 2.72 -0.67 -6.10
CA LEU A 38 1.69 0.36 -6.22
C LEU A 38 1.41 0.69 -7.69
N LEU A 39 2.46 0.85 -8.51
CA LEU A 39 2.34 1.14 -9.94
C LEU A 39 1.68 -0.01 -10.73
N GLU A 40 1.90 -1.26 -10.30
CA GLU A 40 1.31 -2.44 -10.95
C GLU A 40 -0.04 -2.88 -10.35
N SER A 41 -0.50 -2.21 -9.30
CA SER A 41 -1.72 -2.59 -8.59
C SER A 41 -2.95 -2.48 -9.50
N PRO A 42 -3.82 -3.52 -9.55
CA PRO A 42 -5.07 -3.46 -10.31
C PRO A 42 -6.19 -2.70 -9.58
N ASP A 43 -5.95 -2.27 -8.33
CA ASP A 43 -6.89 -1.52 -7.52
C ASP A 43 -6.71 -0.02 -7.76
N GLU A 44 -7.65 0.56 -8.52
CA GLU A 44 -7.68 1.98 -8.90
C GLU A 44 -8.42 2.85 -7.86
N SER A 45 -8.78 2.30 -6.70
CA SER A 45 -9.49 3.03 -5.66
C SER A 45 -8.67 4.23 -5.16
N GLU A 46 -9.32 5.39 -5.03
CA GLU A 46 -8.70 6.58 -4.47
C GLU A 46 -8.47 6.43 -2.95
N VAL A 47 -7.23 6.62 -2.50
CA VAL A 47 -6.88 6.64 -1.07
C VAL A 47 -6.74 8.08 -0.62
N ARG A 48 -7.65 8.50 0.27
CA ARG A 48 -7.67 9.86 0.83
C ARG A 48 -7.20 9.86 2.26
N ARG A 49 -6.37 10.84 2.62
CA ARG A 49 -6.05 11.11 4.02
C ARG A 49 -7.33 11.46 4.77
N TRP A 50 -7.59 10.74 5.84
CA TRP A 50 -8.69 11.07 6.73
C TRP A 50 -8.34 12.32 7.54
N ILE A 51 -9.25 13.29 7.56
CA ILE A 51 -9.17 14.51 8.35
C ILE A 51 -10.35 14.47 9.32
N ASP A 52 -10.06 14.49 10.62
CA ASP A 52 -11.10 14.50 11.66
C ASP A 52 -11.87 15.83 11.63
N PRO A 53 -13.19 15.82 11.37
CA PRO A 53 -14.01 17.04 11.37
C PRO A 53 -14.09 17.74 12.73
N GLY A 54 -13.79 17.05 13.84
CA GLY A 54 -13.86 17.61 15.20
C GLY A 54 -12.62 18.39 15.65
N TYR A 55 -11.60 18.51 14.80
CA TYR A 55 -10.32 19.16 15.11
C TYR A 55 -10.14 20.53 14.42
N LEU A 56 -11.22 21.07 13.81
CA LEU A 56 -11.31 22.42 13.22
C LEU A 56 -12.27 23.32 14.01
#